data_AF-X0Y819-F1
#
_entry.id   AF-X0Y819-F1
#
_cell.length_a   1.000
_cell.length_b   1.000
_cell.length_c   1.000
_cell.angle_alpha   90.00
_cell.angle_beta   90.00
_cell.angle_gamma   90.00
#
_symmetry.space_group_name_H-M   'P 1'
#
loop_
_entity.id
_entity.type
_entity.pdbx_description
1 polymer ?
#
loop_
_entity_poly.entity_id
_entity_poly.type
_entity_poly.pdbx_seq_one_letter_code
_entity_poly.pdbx_strand_id
1 'polypeptide(L)' 'MPLLEDRLRSRFTWGLIADIQPPDLETRLAILEAKAEEQGVALPTEVQDLIARRAYKSIRELE' A
#
# COMPACT_ATOMS: atom_id res chain seq x y z
N MET A 1 20.59 14.84 18.63
CA MET A 1 19.54 15.64 17.97
C MET A 1 18.27 14.80 17.94
N PRO A 2 17.27 15.04 18.81
CA PRO A 2 15.98 14.39 18.60
C PRO A 2 15.36 15.01 17.33
N LEU A 3 15.04 14.18 16.34
CA LEU A 3 14.54 14.59 15.01
C LEU A 3 13.18 15.32 15.04
N LEU A 4 12.51 15.44 16.19
CA LEU A 4 11.22 16.10 16.35
C LEU A 4 11.09 16.73 17.75
N GLU A 5 10.40 17.87 17.87
CA GLU A 5 10.05 18.52 19.15
C GLU A 5 8.82 17.88 19.82
N ASP A 6 8.77 17.89 21.15
CA ASP A 6 7.70 17.22 21.92
C ASP A 6 6.30 17.79 21.68
N ARG A 7 6.19 19.12 21.48
CA ARG A 7 4.90 19.76 21.12
C ARG A 7 4.33 19.26 19.79
N LEU A 8 5.19 18.87 18.84
CA LEU A 8 4.79 18.33 17.55
C LEU A 8 4.33 16.87 17.69
N ARG A 9 5.03 16.08 18.52
CA ARG A 9 4.60 14.72 18.85
C ARG A 9 3.18 14.71 19.43
N SER A 10 2.93 15.52 20.46
CA SER A 10 1.60 15.59 21.09
C SER A 10 0.50 16.04 20.13
N ARG A 11 0.79 16.96 19.20
CA ARG A 11 -0.16 17.38 18.16
C ARG A 11 -0.51 16.25 17.19
N PHE A 12 0.46 15.45 16.76
CA PHE A 12 0.20 14.31 15.87
C PHE A 12 -0.59 13.18 16.55
N THR A 13 -0.49 13.03 17.87
CA THR A 13 -1.23 12.00 18.62
C THR A 13 -2.67 12.40 18.99
N TRP A 14 -3.04 13.67 18.83
CA TRP A 14 -4.38 14.18 19.18
C TRP A 14 -5.46 13.91 18.12
N GLY A 15 -5.08 13.36 16.96
CA GLY A 15 -6.00 12.99 15.88
C GLY A 15 -6.35 11.50 15.85
N LEU A 16 -7.13 11.10 14.85
CA LEU A 16 -7.37 9.68 14.54
C LEU A 16 -6.06 9.09 14.01
N ILE A 17 -5.44 8.20 14.79
CA ILE A 17 -4.28 7.43 14.34
C ILE A 17 -4.81 6.13 13.75
N ALA A 18 -4.74 6.01 12.43
CA ALA A 18 -4.98 4.76 11.75
C ALA A 18 -3.64 4.08 11.47
N ASP A 19 -3.53 2.83 11.89
CA ASP A 19 -2.37 2.02 11.55
C ASP A 19 -2.49 1.54 10.10
N ILE A 20 -1.41 1.71 9.33
CA ILE A 20 -1.35 1.27 7.93
C ILE A 20 -0.57 -0.02 7.89
N GLN A 21 -1.28 -1.13 7.74
CA GLN A 21 -0.68 -2.44 7.59
C GLN A 21 -0.46 -2.79 6.12
N PRO A 22 0.56 -3.60 5.80
CA PRO A 22 0.70 -4.15 4.46
C PRO A 22 -0.56 -4.91 4.04
N PRO A 23 -1.04 -4.73 2.80
CA PRO A 23 -2.20 -5.46 2.30
C PRO A 23 -1.93 -6.96 2.22
N ASP A 24 -2.96 -7.76 2.45
CA ASP A 24 -2.91 -9.21 2.20
C ASP A 24 -2.89 -9.53 0.70
N LEU A 25 -2.83 -10.83 0.35
CA LEU A 25 -2.78 -11.24 -1.06
C LEU A 25 -4.03 -10.83 -1.84
N GLU A 26 -5.21 -10.98 -1.23
CA GLU A 26 -6.51 -10.64 -1.84
C GLU A 26 -6.58 -9.14 -2.16
N THR A 27 -6.21 -8.30 -1.19
CA THR A 27 -6.17 -6.85 -1.34
C THR A 27 -5.14 -6.43 -2.40
N ARG A 28 -3.98 -7.09 -2.47
CA ARG A 28 -2.97 -6.82 -3.52
C ARG A 28 -3.49 -7.14 -4.93
N LEU A 29 -4.25 -8.22 -5.09
CA LEU A 29 -4.88 -8.58 -6.37
C LEU A 29 -5.92 -7.53 -6.77
N ALA A 30 -6.78 -7.11 -5.84
CA ALA A 30 -7.78 -6.07 -6.10
C ALA A 30 -7.15 -4.73 -6.48
N ILE A 31 -6.02 -4.36 -5.84
CA ILE A 31 -5.26 -3.15 -6.20
C ILE A 31 -4.69 -3.27 -7.62
N LEU A 32 -4.13 -4.42 -7.98
CA LEU A 32 -3.58 -4.66 -9.32
C LEU A 32 -4.66 -4.64 -10.40
N GLU A 33 -5.85 -5.16 -10.11
CA GLU A 33 -7.00 -5.13 -11.01
C GLU A 33 -7.48 -3.69 -11.25
N ALA A 34 -7.71 -2.93 -10.17
CA ALA A 34 -8.11 -1.53 -10.26
C ALA A 34 -7.08 -0.67 -11.04
N LYS A 35 -5.78 -0.94 -10.86
CA LYS A 35 -4.71 -0.27 -11.61
C LYS A 35 -4.65 -0.67 -13.08
N ALA A 36 -4.83 -1.95 -13.39
CA ALA A 36 -4.85 -2.44 -14.76
C ALA A 36 -6.01 -1.82 -15.54
N GLU A 37 -7.18 -1.67 -14.89
CA GLU A 37 -8.34 -0.96 -15.44
C GLU A 37 -8.04 0.53 -15.65
N GLU A 38 -7.47 1.22 -14.66
CA GLU A 38 -7.10 2.64 -14.75
C GLU A 38 -6.13 2.91 -15.91
N GLN A 39 -5.17 2.00 -16.13
CA GLN A 39 -4.16 2.10 -17.19
C GLN A 39 -4.64 1.55 -18.55
N GLY A 40 -5.81 0.91 -18.60
CA GLY A 40 -6.33 0.25 -19.80
C GLY A 40 -5.46 -0.92 -20.28
N VAL A 41 -4.75 -1.59 -19.37
CA VAL A 41 -3.84 -2.70 -19.67
C VAL A 41 -4.54 -4.02 -19.34
N ALA A 42 -4.53 -4.95 -20.30
CA ALA A 42 -4.94 -6.32 -20.01
C ALA A 42 -3.83 -7.05 -19.25
N LEU A 43 -4.07 -7.34 -17.98
CA LEU A 43 -3.13 -8.07 -17.13
C LEU A 43 -3.66 -9.49 -16.89
N PRO A 44 -3.07 -10.53 -17.51
CA PRO A 44 -3.52 -11.91 -17.32
C PRO A 44 -3.44 -12.33 -15.85
N THR A 45 -4.39 -13.15 -15.39
CA THR A 45 -4.50 -13.58 -13.98
C THR A 45 -3.22 -14.23 -13.46
N GLU A 46 -2.52 -15.00 -14.28
CA GLU A 46 -1.23 -15.64 -13.92
C GLU A 46 -0.13 -14.60 -13.62
N VAL A 47 -0.14 -13.47 -14.35
CA VAL A 47 0.80 -12.37 -14.16
C VAL A 47 0.41 -11.56 -12.91
N GLN A 48 -0.88 -11.31 -12.69
CA GLN A 48 -1.37 -10.68 -11.46
C GLN A 48 -0.97 -11.48 -10.21
N ASP A 49 -1.18 -12.80 -10.21
CA ASP A 49 -0.83 -13.66 -9.09
C ASP A 49 0.68 -13.68 -8.83
N LEU A 50 1.50 -13.72 -9.89
CA LEU A 50 2.95 -13.63 -9.79
C LEU A 50 3.42 -12.31 -9.16
N ILE A 51 2.85 -11.18 -9.59
CA ILE A 51 3.20 -9.84 -9.07
C ILE A 51 2.73 -9.71 -7.63
N ALA A 52 1.48 -10.08 -7.33
CA ALA A 52 0.89 -9.98 -5.99
C ALA A 52 1.67 -10.82 -4.95
N ARG A 53 2.21 -11.98 -5.35
CA ARG A 53 3.05 -12.80 -4.46
C ARG A 53 4.43 -12.21 -4.20
N ARG A 54 4.97 -11.41 -5.12
CA ARG A 54 6.31 -10.81 -5.01
C ARG A 54 6.34 -9.45 -4.30
N ALA A 55 5.25 -8.70 -4.31
CA ALA A 55 5.17 -7.39 -3.66
C ALA A 55 4.62 -7.51 -2.24
N TYR A 56 5.45 -7.45 -1.20
CA TYR A 56 5.05 -7.74 0.19
C TYR A 56 5.27 -6.60 1.19
N LYS A 57 6.10 -5.59 0.87
CA LYS A 57 6.42 -4.52 1.84
C LYS A 57 5.62 -3.25 1.63
N SER A 58 5.27 -2.93 0.39
CA SER A 58 4.56 -1.70 0.07
C SER A 58 3.73 -1.83 -1.20
N ILE A 59 2.56 -1.19 -1.22
CA ILE A 59 1.77 -1.03 -2.45
C ILE A 59 2.52 -0.24 -3.53
N ARG A 60 3.56 0.53 -3.18
CA ARG A 60 4.41 1.23 -4.17
C ARG A 60 5.16 0.29 -5.09
N GLU A 61 5.36 -0.96 -4.70
CA GLU A 61 5.94 -1.99 -5.57
C GLU A 61 4.96 -2.45 -6.66
N LEU A 62 3.67 -2.08 -6.55
CA LEU A 62 2.61 -2.35 -7.51
C LEU A 62 2.27 -1.12 -8.38
N GLU A 63 2.96 0.01 -8.20
CA GLU A 63 2.86 1.19 -9.07
C GLU A 63 3.66 0.99 -10.37
#